data_AF-A0A228PZ49-F1
#
_entry.id   AF-A0A228PZ49-F1
#
_cell.length_a   1.000
_cell.length_b   1.000
_cell.length_c   1.000
_cell.angle_alpha   90.00
_cell.angle_beta   90.00
_cell.angle_gamma   90.00
#
_symmetry.space_group_name_H-M   'P 1'
#
loop_
_entity.id
_entity.type
_entity.pdbx_description
1 polymer ?
#
loop_
_entity_poly.entity_id
_entity_poly.type
_entity_poly.pdbx_seq_one_letter_code
_entity_poly.pdbx_strand_id
1 'polypeptide(L)'
;MFSDGVRAKEIARRQELTLEAVYERRYRWLEKGMASLPDGPRSGAPSKLSPEQLEQLKVWASEEALTAPALLARLEEQFGVRVHRNTLTGALRRAGLVWKRTRHSLKKTQRTAVSTSPG
;
A
#
# COMPACT_ATOMS: atom_id res chain seq x y z
N MET A 1 22.52 -15.95 -30.79
CA MET A 1 23.11 -17.14 -30.16
C MET A 1 23.11 -16.96 -28.64
N PHE A 2 23.00 -18.05 -27.88
CA PHE A 2 23.30 -18.05 -26.44
C PHE A 2 24.82 -18.12 -26.24
N SER A 3 25.31 -17.79 -25.04
CA SER A 3 26.72 -17.56 -24.72
C SER A 3 27.66 -18.67 -25.22
N ASP A 4 27.23 -19.93 -25.12
CA ASP A 4 28.03 -21.10 -25.49
C ASP A 4 27.75 -21.62 -26.91
N GLY A 5 27.11 -20.81 -27.77
CA GLY A 5 26.73 -21.22 -29.12
C GLY A 5 25.61 -22.27 -29.19
N VAL A 6 25.04 -22.65 -28.05
CA VAL A 6 23.96 -23.65 -27.96
C VAL A 6 22.67 -23.09 -28.57
N ARG A 7 21.98 -23.93 -29.35
CA ARG A 7 20.69 -23.59 -29.97
C ARG A 7 19.59 -23.58 -28.90
N ALA A 8 18.65 -22.64 -29.00
CA ALA A 8 17.51 -22.51 -28.07
C ALA A 8 16.70 -23.82 -27.91
N LYS A 9 16.55 -24.59 -28.99
CA LYS A 9 15.86 -25.90 -28.98
C LYS A 9 16.54 -26.93 -28.08
N GLU A 10 17.87 -26.93 -28.04
CA GLU A 10 18.64 -27.84 -27.19
C GLU A 10 18.53 -27.41 -25.72
N ILE A 11 18.55 -26.11 -25.43
CA ILE A 11 18.34 -25.57 -24.08
C ILE A 11 16.93 -25.93 -23.58
N ALA A 12 15.91 -25.75 -24.42
CA ALA A 12 14.53 -26.11 -24.11
C ALA A 12 14.40 -27.59 -23.75
N ARG A 13 15.03 -28.48 -24.52
CA ARG A 13 15.07 -29.92 -24.24
C ARG A 13 15.75 -30.24 -22.91
N ARG A 14 16.93 -29.66 -22.64
CA ARG A 14 17.71 -29.95 -21.41
C ARG A 14 17.04 -29.44 -20.15
N GLN A 15 16.30 -28.34 -20.23
CA GLN A 15 15.63 -27.72 -19.09
C GLN A 15 14.15 -28.09 -18.99
N GLU A 16 13.65 -28.97 -19.88
CA GLU A 16 12.24 -29.36 -19.96
C GLU A 16 11.30 -28.15 -20.08
N LEU A 17 11.70 -27.16 -20.89
CA LEU A 17 10.95 -25.92 -21.13
C LEU A 17 10.42 -25.86 -22.55
N THR A 18 9.46 -24.96 -22.76
CA THR A 18 9.06 -24.54 -24.11
C THR A 18 10.15 -23.67 -24.73
N LEU A 19 10.22 -23.66 -26.07
CA LEU A 19 11.14 -22.80 -26.81
C LEU A 19 10.88 -21.31 -26.52
N GLU A 20 9.61 -20.94 -26.33
CA GLU A 20 9.17 -19.60 -25.97
C GLU A 20 9.73 -19.16 -24.62
N ALA A 21 9.63 -20.00 -23.58
CA ALA A 21 10.15 -19.69 -22.26
C ALA A 21 11.67 -19.44 -22.27
N VAL A 22 12.41 -20.15 -23.13
CA VAL A 22 13.86 -19.93 -23.32
C VAL A 22 14.14 -18.54 -23.90
N TYR A 23 13.36 -18.11 -24.91
CA TYR A 23 13.50 -16.78 -25.49
C TYR A 23 13.04 -15.68 -24.52
N GLU A 24 11.93 -15.88 -23.80
CA GLU A 24 11.42 -14.91 -22.83
C GLU A 24 12.43 -14.68 -21.70
N ARG A 25 12.99 -15.75 -21.13
CA ARG A 25 14.04 -15.63 -20.10
C ARG A 25 15.27 -14.91 -20.63
N ARG A 26 15.68 -15.20 -21.87
CA ARG A 26 16.79 -14.49 -22.53
C ARG A 26 16.50 -13.00 -22.68
N TYR A 27 15.29 -12.65 -23.12
CA TYR A 27 14.88 -11.26 -23.28
C TYR A 27 14.92 -10.54 -21.94
N ARG A 28 14.31 -11.11 -20.90
CA ARG A 28 14.32 -10.56 -19.54
C ARG A 28 15.74 -10.39 -19.00
N TRP A 29 16.63 -11.36 -19.24
CA TRP A 29 18.03 -11.29 -18.85
C TRP A 29 18.79 -10.15 -19.56
N LEU A 30 18.58 -9.98 -20.87
CA LEU A 30 19.22 -8.90 -21.63
C LEU A 30 18.69 -7.51 -21.21
N GLU A 31 17.43 -7.41 -20.81
CA GLU A 31 16.81 -6.17 -20.37
C GLU A 31 17.22 -5.78 -18.93
N LYS A 32 17.22 -6.75 -18.01
CA LYS A 32 17.30 -6.48 -16.56
C LYS A 32 18.50 -7.11 -15.85
N GLY A 33 19.29 -7.95 -16.54
CA GLY A 33 20.43 -8.65 -15.98
C GLY A 33 20.06 -9.43 -14.71
N MET A 34 20.85 -9.26 -13.64
CA MET A 34 20.61 -9.93 -12.36
C MET A 34 19.23 -9.64 -11.76
N ALA A 35 18.61 -8.49 -12.07
CA ALA A 35 17.27 -8.16 -11.59
C ALA A 35 16.16 -8.99 -12.25
N SER A 36 16.45 -9.78 -13.28
CA SER A 36 15.50 -10.73 -13.88
C SER A 36 15.44 -12.09 -13.19
N LEU A 37 16.39 -12.39 -12.28
CA LEU A 37 16.48 -13.66 -11.58
C LEU A 37 15.37 -13.88 -10.54
N PRO A 38 15.06 -12.93 -9.64
CA PRO A 38 13.98 -13.14 -8.69
C PRO A 38 12.63 -13.16 -9.42
N ASP A 39 11.71 -13.99 -8.92
CA ASP A 39 10.32 -13.92 -9.34
C ASP A 39 9.80 -12.48 -9.13
N GLY A 40 9.09 -11.98 -10.14
CA GLY A 40 8.37 -10.72 -10.00
C GLY A 40 7.38 -10.78 -8.84
N PRO A 41 6.99 -9.63 -8.25
CA PRO A 41 6.00 -9.61 -7.19
C PRO A 41 4.75 -10.35 -7.66
N ARG A 42 4.38 -11.42 -6.93
CA ARG A 42 3.16 -12.18 -7.23
C ARG A 42 1.99 -11.20 -7.23
N SER A 43 1.13 -11.26 -8.25
CA SER A 43 -0.07 -10.45 -8.29
C SER A 43 -0.97 -10.86 -7.11
N GLY A 44 -0.94 -10.06 -6.04
CA GLY A 44 -1.89 -10.16 -4.95
C GLY A 44 -3.28 -9.74 -5.41
N ALA A 45 -4.28 -9.91 -4.53
CA ALA A 45 -5.60 -9.34 -4.79
C ALA A 45 -5.48 -7.82 -5.00
N PRO A 46 -6.13 -7.26 -6.04
CA PRO A 46 -6.09 -5.83 -6.28
C PRO A 46 -6.64 -5.08 -5.06
N SER A 47 -5.98 -3.98 -4.69
CA SER A 47 -6.43 -3.13 -3.60
C SER A 47 -7.84 -2.61 -3.93
N LYS A 48 -8.78 -2.74 -2.98
CA LYS A 48 -10.12 -2.13 -3.09
C LYS A 48 -10.11 -0.61 -3.01
N LEU A 49 -8.98 -0.03 -2.59
CA LEU A 49 -8.77 1.41 -2.47
C LEU A 49 -7.87 1.89 -3.60
N SER A 50 -8.34 2.88 -4.36
CA SER A 50 -7.52 3.56 -5.36
C SER A 50 -6.47 4.46 -4.70
N PRO A 51 -5.38 4.80 -5.41
CA PRO A 51 -4.38 5.75 -4.90
C PRO A 51 -4.98 7.10 -4.51
N GLU A 52 -5.93 7.62 -5.30
CA GLU A 52 -6.62 8.89 -5.04
C GLU A 52 -7.43 8.85 -3.74
N GLN A 53 -8.17 7.76 -3.51
CA GLN A 53 -8.91 7.55 -2.27
C GLN A 53 -7.99 7.48 -1.05
N LEU A 54 -6.78 6.92 -1.22
CA LEU A 54 -5.79 6.86 -0.15
C LEU A 54 -5.23 8.24 0.20
N GLU A 55 -4.95 9.10 -0.79
CA GLU A 55 -4.52 10.47 -0.52
C GLU A 55 -5.61 11.27 0.19
N GLN A 56 -6.86 11.15 -0.25
CA GLN A 56 -7.98 11.84 0.41
C GLN A 56 -8.18 11.36 1.85
N LEU A 57 -8.04 10.05 2.09
CA LEU A 57 -8.08 9.47 3.43
C LEU A 57 -6.96 9.98 4.34
N LYS A 58 -5.76 10.24 3.81
CA LYS A 58 -4.66 10.84 4.58
C LYS A 58 -5.01 12.26 5.01
N VAL A 59 -5.56 13.06 4.09
CA VAL A 59 -5.98 14.44 4.37
C VAL A 59 -7.01 14.44 5.50
N TRP A 60 -8.08 13.66 5.39
CA TRP A 60 -9.12 13.58 6.43
C TRP A 60 -8.57 13.08 7.77
N ALA A 61 -7.68 12.09 7.76
CA ALA A 61 -7.06 11.58 8.99
C ALA A 61 -6.10 12.60 9.64
N SER A 62 -5.60 13.59 8.89
CA SER A 62 -4.67 14.62 9.37
C SER A 62 -5.37 15.89 9.85
N GLU A 63 -6.45 16.30 9.18
CA GLU A 63 -7.19 17.53 9.48
C GLU A 63 -8.13 17.37 10.67
N GLU A 64 -8.78 16.20 10.77
CA GLU A 64 -9.72 15.89 11.85
C GLU A 64 -9.21 14.64 12.58
N ALA A 65 -9.25 14.65 13.92
CA ALA A 65 -8.95 13.47 14.74
C ALA A 65 -10.06 12.39 14.64
N LEU A 66 -10.50 12.09 13.42
CA LEU A 66 -11.59 11.17 13.09
C LEU A 66 -11.20 9.75 13.44
N THR A 67 -12.00 9.05 14.25
CA THR A 67 -11.75 7.63 14.51
C THR A 67 -11.93 6.79 13.22
N ALA A 68 -11.28 5.62 13.15
CA ALA A 68 -11.38 4.72 11.99
C ALA A 68 -12.83 4.41 11.51
N PRO A 69 -13.84 4.27 12.39
CA PRO A 69 -15.24 4.14 11.95
C PRO A 69 -15.78 5.38 11.23
N ALA A 70 -15.40 6.59 11.67
CA ALA A 70 -15.83 7.84 11.03
C ALA A 70 -15.23 8.00 9.63
N LEU A 71 -13.97 7.59 9.44
CA LEU A 71 -13.34 7.53 8.12
C LEU A 71 -14.02 6.52 7.18
N LEU A 72 -14.51 5.38 7.71
CA LEU A 72 -15.27 4.41 6.91
C LEU A 72 -16.61 4.96 6.45
N ALA A 73 -17.34 5.62 7.35
CA ALA A 73 -18.62 6.25 7.01
C ALA A 73 -18.44 7.32 5.93
N ARG A 74 -17.42 8.18 6.08
CA ARG A 74 -17.11 9.23 5.10
C ARG A 74 -16.64 8.66 3.76
N LEU A 75 -15.92 7.54 3.76
CA LEU A 75 -15.51 6.84 2.54
C LEU A 75 -16.71 6.25 1.79
N GLU A 76 -17.67 5.67 2.52
CA GLU A 76 -18.90 5.13 1.95
C GLU A 76 -19.79 6.26 1.38
N GLU A 77 -19.89 7.39 2.08
CA GLU A 77 -20.67 8.55 1.63
C GLU A 77 -20.08 9.23 0.39
N GLN A 78 -18.76 9.44 0.35
CA GLN A 78 -18.10 10.17 -0.75
C GLN A 78 -17.83 9.31 -1.98
N PHE A 79 -17.46 8.05 -1.79
CA PHE A 79 -16.99 7.19 -2.88
C PHE A 79 -17.84 5.93 -3.08
N GLY A 80 -18.83 5.66 -2.22
CA GLY A 80 -19.63 4.43 -2.28
C GLY A 80 -18.82 3.16 -1.99
N VAL A 81 -17.60 3.28 -1.46
CA VAL A 81 -16.69 2.15 -1.26
C VAL A 81 -16.77 1.64 0.17
N ARG A 82 -17.24 0.39 0.32
CA ARG A 82 -17.27 -0.30 1.61
C ARG A 82 -16.06 -1.23 1.76
N VAL A 83 -15.17 -0.90 2.70
CA VAL A 83 -14.03 -1.75 3.09
C VAL A 83 -14.09 -2.15 4.55
N HIS A 84 -13.43 -3.25 4.89
CA HIS A 84 -13.28 -3.66 6.28
C HIS A 84 -12.32 -2.71 7.02
N ARG A 85 -12.55 -2.48 8.32
CA ARG A 85 -11.71 -1.62 9.17
C ARG A 85 -10.22 -1.98 9.12
N ASN A 86 -9.89 -3.26 9.02
CA ASN A 86 -8.49 -3.72 8.92
C ASN A 86 -7.85 -3.34 7.59
N THR A 87 -8.62 -3.30 6.50
CA THR A 87 -8.15 -2.85 5.19
C THR A 87 -7.83 -1.37 5.22
N LEU A 88 -8.72 -0.56 5.80
CA LEU A 88 -8.48 0.88 5.99
C LEU A 88 -7.25 1.14 6.87
N THR A 89 -7.19 0.54 8.05
CA THR A 89 -6.06 0.76 8.99
C THR A 89 -4.73 0.23 8.42
N GLY A 90 -4.74 -0.91 7.72
CA GLY A 90 -3.57 -1.43 7.02
C GLY A 90 -3.12 -0.53 5.86
N ALA A 91 -4.06 0.06 5.12
CA ALA A 91 -3.75 1.00 4.05
C ALA A 91 -3.16 2.31 4.59
N LEU A 92 -3.76 2.89 5.64
CA LEU A 92 -3.25 4.08 6.31
C LEU A 92 -1.85 3.87 6.92
N ARG A 93 -1.61 2.69 7.52
CA ARG A 93 -0.28 2.33 8.03
C ARG A 93 0.78 2.24 6.93
N ARG A 94 0.46 1.60 5.80
CA ARG A 94 1.35 1.56 4.62
C ARG A 94 1.61 2.95 4.05
N ALA A 95 0.63 3.84 4.17
CA ALA A 95 0.72 5.26 3.85
C ALA A 95 1.53 6.10 4.86
N GLY A 96 2.04 5.51 5.94
CA GLY A 96 2.89 6.19 6.93
C GLY A 96 2.13 6.76 8.14
N LEU A 97 0.82 6.59 8.24
CA LEU A 97 0.03 7.09 9.36
C LEU A 97 0.08 6.14 10.57
N VAL A 98 0.43 6.69 11.73
CA VAL A 98 0.43 5.97 13.01
C VAL A 98 -0.63 6.57 13.93
N TRP A 99 -1.64 5.77 14.27
CA TRP A 99 -2.65 6.18 15.24
C TRP A 99 -2.05 6.18 16.65
N LYS A 100 -1.86 7.37 17.24
CA LYS A 100 -1.62 7.44 18.69
C LYS A 100 -2.91 7.05 19.41
N ARG A 101 -2.80 6.25 20.48
CA ARG A 101 -3.96 5.88 21.29
C ARG A 101 -4.55 7.14 21.90
N THR A 102 -5.80 7.45 21.61
CA THR A 102 -6.54 8.46 22.35
C THR A 102 -6.69 7.97 23.78
N ARG A 103 -6.05 8.62 24.76
CA ARG A 103 -6.29 8.32 26.17
C ARG A 103 -7.70 8.80 26.52
N HIS A 104 -8.57 7.87 26.89
CA HIS A 104 -9.95 8.16 27.32
C HIS A 104 -10.04 8.88 28.68
N SER A 105 -8.91 9.08 29.36
CA SER A 105 -8.83 9.83 30.62
C SER A 105 -8.28 11.22 30.35
N LEU A 106 -9.20 12.15 30.07
CA LEU A 106 -8.97 13.57 30.28
C LEU A 106 -9.30 13.84 31.75
N LYS A 107 -8.30 13.82 32.65
CA LYS A 107 -8.48 14.54 33.93
C LYS A 107 -8.65 16.01 33.55
N LYS A 108 -9.84 16.56 33.82
CA LYS A 108 -10.21 17.94 33.55
C LYS A 108 -9.35 18.88 34.40
N THR A 109 -8.21 19.32 33.88
CA THR A 109 -7.51 20.48 34.45
C THR A 109 -8.31 21.69 34.03
N GLN A 110 -9.12 22.21 34.95
CA GLN A 110 -9.76 23.50 34.76
C GLN A 110 -8.66 24.53 34.49
N ARG A 111 -8.70 25.16 33.31
CA ARG A 111 -7.96 26.40 33.10
C ARG A 111 -8.71 27.43 33.93
N THR A 112 -8.19 27.74 35.12
CA THR A 112 -8.67 28.87 35.92
C THR A 112 -8.60 30.10 35.02
N ALA A 113 -9.76 30.61 34.63
CA ALA A 113 -9.85 31.90 33.99
C ALA A 113 -9.41 32.92 35.03
N VAL A 114 -8.26 33.54 34.82
CA VAL A 114 -7.89 34.75 35.57
C VAL A 114 -8.78 35.85 35.04
N SER A 115 -9.89 36.11 35.74
CA SER A 115 -10.70 37.31 35.55
C SER A 115 -9.95 38.49 36.16
N THR A 116 -9.19 39.20 35.34
CA THR A 116 -8.76 40.56 35.68
C THR A 116 -9.86 41.51 35.23
N SER A 117 -10.69 41.96 36.18
CA SER A 117 -11.47 43.19 36.00
C SER A 117 -10.71 44.36 36.65
N PRO A 118 -10.72 45.55 36.03
CA PRO A 118 -10.08 46.74 36.56
C PRO A 118 -11.00 47.44 37.58
N GLY A 119 -10.39 48.00 38.62
CA GLY A 119 -11.01 48.92 39.58
C GLY A 119 -10.04 50.06 39.85
#